data_AF-A0A9D1FVZ6-F1
#
_entry.id   AF-A0A9D1FVZ6-F1
#
_cell.length_a   1.000
_cell.length_b   1.000
_cell.length_c   1.000
_cell.angle_alpha   90.00
_cell.angle_beta   90.00
_cell.angle_gamma   90.00
#
_symmetry.space_group_name_H-M   'P 1'
#
loop_
_entity.id
_entity.type
_entity.pdbx_description
1 polymer ?
#
loop_
_entity_poly.entity_id
_entity_poly.type
_entity_poly.pdbx_seq_one_letter_code
_entity_poly.pdbx_strand_id
1 'polypeptide(L)'
;MNKSVLKIITLLSIFLGIVSGLLTIIPYAGEIVFWLLLVLAAPAVILFLTNQKVLEIETVRQSVVIGGLIGFVSFLAFSAVYFPAVILLARIFNYSSNYGVSMFVSHASFGLLVMLAVFMGVLAATINAFSGFVTYYLIEFNKSLKTPKNFEDTQFNIRK
;
A
#
# COMPACT_ATOMS: atom_id res chain seq x y z
N MET A 1 11.47 16.04 -0.99
CA MET A 1 11.78 14.61 -1.17
C MET A 1 12.64 14.41 -2.41
N ASN A 2 13.68 13.58 -2.33
CA ASN A 2 14.57 13.32 -3.47
C ASN A 2 13.83 12.50 -4.55
N LYS A 3 14.01 12.88 -5.82
CA LYS A 3 13.41 12.19 -6.99
C LYS A 3 13.79 10.71 -7.03
N SER A 4 14.99 10.35 -6.58
CA SER A 4 15.45 8.96 -6.57
C SER A 4 14.65 8.08 -5.60
N VAL A 5 14.35 8.58 -4.39
CA VAL A 5 13.57 7.85 -3.38
C VAL A 5 12.13 7.66 -3.85
N LEU A 6 11.54 8.69 -4.49
CA LEU A 6 10.20 8.60 -5.07
C LEU A 6 10.12 7.48 -6.12
N LYS A 7 11.11 7.37 -7.02
CA LYS A 7 11.17 6.29 -8.02
C LYS A 7 11.20 4.91 -7.38
N ILE A 8 11.97 4.73 -6.32
CA ILE A 8 12.07 3.46 -5.60
C ILE A 8 10.71 3.09 -4.96
N ILE A 9 10.04 4.06 -4.31
CA ILE A 9 8.70 3.86 -3.75
C ILE A 9 7.71 3.45 -4.84
N THR A 10 7.68 4.15 -5.97
CA THR A 10 6.82 3.82 -7.09
C THR A 10 7.10 2.41 -7.61
N LEU A 11 8.37 2.03 -7.78
CA LEU A 11 8.75 0.73 -8.32
C LEU A 11 8.37 -0.43 -7.37
N LEU A 12 8.58 -0.27 -6.07
CA LEU A 12 8.13 -1.21 -5.04
C LEU A 12 6.60 -1.33 -5.02
N SER A 13 5.89 -0.21 -5.16
CA SER A 13 4.42 -0.20 -5.18
C SER A 13 3.87 -0.95 -6.40
N ILE A 14 4.47 -0.74 -7.58
CA ILE A 14 4.13 -1.47 -8.81
C ILE A 14 4.37 -2.96 -8.61
N PHE A 15 5.56 -3.33 -8.10
CA PHE A 15 5.91 -4.73 -7.85
C PHE A 15 4.90 -5.41 -6.92
N LEU A 16 4.57 -4.75 -5.80
CA LEU A 16 3.61 -5.26 -4.83
C LEU A 16 2.19 -5.41 -5.44
N GLY A 17 1.79 -4.47 -6.28
CA GLY A 17 0.53 -4.55 -7.04
C GLY A 17 0.49 -5.73 -8.01
N ILE A 18 1.55 -5.94 -8.80
CA ILE A 18 1.65 -7.04 -9.76
C ILE A 18 1.58 -8.39 -9.05
N VAL A 19 2.39 -8.57 -7.99
CA VAL A 19 2.42 -9.82 -7.22
C VAL A 19 1.05 -10.10 -6.61
N SER A 20 0.42 -9.08 -6.02
CA SER A 20 -0.93 -9.21 -5.47
C SER A 20 -1.95 -9.56 -6.55
N GLY A 21 -1.86 -8.96 -7.74
CA GLY A 21 -2.76 -9.23 -8.86
C GLY A 21 -2.72 -10.68 -9.33
N LEU A 22 -1.54 -11.29 -9.34
CA LEU A 22 -1.37 -12.72 -9.65
C LEU A 22 -1.89 -13.61 -8.52
N LEU A 23 -1.59 -13.28 -7.27
CA LEU A 23 -2.03 -14.06 -6.11
C LEU A 23 -3.55 -14.04 -5.93
N THR A 24 -4.23 -12.94 -6.29
CA THR A 24 -5.69 -12.81 -6.16
C THR A 24 -6.48 -13.70 -7.12
N ILE A 25 -5.81 -14.37 -8.06
CA ILE A 25 -6.40 -15.41 -8.90
C ILE A 25 -6.75 -16.67 -8.07
N ILE A 26 -6.03 -16.90 -6.97
CA ILE A 26 -6.25 -18.08 -6.12
C ILE A 26 -7.53 -17.87 -5.29
N PRO A 27 -8.51 -18.79 -5.34
CA PRO A 27 -9.76 -18.66 -4.60
C PRO A 27 -9.51 -18.68 -3.09
N TYR A 28 -10.35 -17.95 -2.34
CA TYR A 28 -10.24 -17.71 -0.89
C TYR A 28 -8.99 -16.94 -0.43
N ALA A 29 -7.80 -17.34 -0.88
CA ALA A 29 -6.56 -16.60 -0.62
C ALA A 29 -6.57 -15.21 -1.26
N GLY A 30 -7.21 -15.08 -2.42
CA GLY A 30 -7.21 -13.83 -3.17
C GLY A 30 -7.95 -12.69 -2.48
N GLU A 31 -9.05 -12.97 -1.79
CA GLU A 31 -9.77 -11.95 -1.00
C GLU A 31 -8.89 -11.40 0.13
N ILE A 32 -8.14 -12.27 0.81
CA ILE A 32 -7.21 -11.88 1.86
C ILE A 32 -6.11 -10.99 1.28
N VAL A 33 -5.48 -11.41 0.18
CA VAL A 33 -4.44 -10.63 -0.50
C VAL A 33 -4.95 -9.26 -0.95
N PHE A 34 -6.19 -9.19 -1.44
CA PHE A 34 -6.83 -7.94 -1.81
C PHE A 34 -6.95 -6.98 -0.62
N TRP A 35 -7.43 -7.46 0.53
CA TRP A 35 -7.51 -6.64 1.74
C TRP A 35 -6.15 -6.21 2.28
N LEU A 36 -5.15 -7.10 2.21
CA LEU A 36 -3.77 -6.78 2.58
C LEU A 36 -3.19 -5.70 1.66
N LEU A 37 -3.43 -5.78 0.35
CA LEU A 37 -3.03 -4.72 -0.58
C LEU A 37 -3.71 -3.39 -0.25
N LEU A 38 -5.00 -3.44 0.04
CA LEU A 38 -5.83 -2.25 0.26
C LEU A 38 -5.48 -1.53 1.57
N VAL A 39 -5.03 -2.25 2.60
CA VAL A 39 -4.73 -1.66 3.94
C VAL A 39 -3.23 -1.61 4.26
N LEU A 40 -2.46 -2.64 3.92
CA LEU A 40 -1.09 -2.85 4.39
C LEU A 40 0.00 -2.52 3.36
N ALA A 41 -0.34 -2.11 2.14
CA ALA A 41 0.67 -1.75 1.14
C ALA A 41 1.58 -0.62 1.62
N ALA A 42 1.00 0.46 2.17
CA ALA A 42 1.78 1.57 2.70
C ALA A 42 2.66 1.18 3.90
N PRO A 43 2.13 0.54 4.97
CA PRO A 43 2.95 0.03 6.06
C PRO A 43 4.10 -0.86 5.60
N ALA A 44 3.84 -1.80 4.68
CA ALA A 44 4.85 -2.72 4.19
C ALA A 44 6.01 -2.00 3.49
N VAL A 45 5.71 -1.09 2.56
CA VAL A 45 6.73 -0.35 1.79
C VAL A 45 7.46 0.67 2.68
N ILE A 46 6.74 1.39 3.54
CA ILE A 46 7.34 2.37 4.45
C ILE A 46 8.30 1.70 5.43
N LEU A 47 7.85 0.64 6.12
CA LEU A 47 8.70 -0.09 7.08
C LEU A 47 9.90 -0.72 6.39
N PHE A 48 9.73 -1.30 5.20
CA PHE A 48 10.83 -1.85 4.43
C PHE A 48 11.90 -0.78 4.12
N LEU A 49 11.50 0.39 3.60
CA LEU A 49 12.44 1.45 3.24
C LEU A 49 13.08 2.13 4.46
N THR A 50 12.34 2.28 5.56
CA THR A 50 12.89 2.82 6.81
C THR A 50 13.89 1.86 7.44
N ASN A 51 13.64 0.55 7.41
CA ASN A 51 14.60 -0.46 7.91
C ASN A 51 15.91 -0.47 7.11
N GLN A 52 15.86 -0.17 5.81
CA GLN A 52 17.05 -0.05 4.96
C GLN A 52 17.72 1.33 5.03
N LYS A 53 17.24 2.24 5.88
CA LYS A 53 17.70 3.64 6.00
C LYS A 53 17.63 4.43 4.67
N VAL A 54 16.75 4.01 3.75
CA VAL A 54 16.53 4.68 2.46
C VAL A 54 15.47 5.78 2.57
N LEU A 55 14.52 5.60 3.50
CA LEU A 55 13.44 6.55 3.74
C LEU A 55 13.42 7.01 5.20
N GLU A 56 13.70 8.28 5.40
CA GLU A 56 13.47 8.99 6.66
C GLU A 56 12.18 9.82 6.52
N ILE A 57 11.20 9.51 7.35
CA ILE A 57 9.95 10.26 7.43
C ILE A 57 10.07 11.21 8.63
N GLU A 58 10.19 12.50 8.33
CA GLU A 58 10.35 13.56 9.34
C GLU A 58 9.01 14.20 9.72
N THR A 59 8.00 14.07 8.85
CA THR A 59 6.72 14.75 9.03
C THR A 59 5.53 13.84 8.73
N VAL A 60 4.45 14.05 9.47
CA VAL A 60 3.17 13.36 9.26
C VAL A 60 2.66 13.56 7.83
N ARG A 61 2.72 14.79 7.31
CA ARG A 61 2.30 15.14 5.95
C ARG A 61 3.03 14.27 4.91
N GLN A 62 4.34 14.10 5.06
CA GLN A 62 5.13 13.28 4.15
C GLN A 62 4.69 11.81 4.20
N SER A 63 4.44 11.25 5.39
CA SER A 63 3.98 9.86 5.52
C SER A 63 2.63 9.63 4.85
N VAL A 64 1.69 10.55 5.05
CA VAL A 64 0.33 10.47 4.47
C VAL A 64 0.40 10.51 2.94
N VAL A 65 1.17 11.44 2.38
CA VAL A 65 1.31 11.58 0.91
C VAL A 65 1.99 10.34 0.31
N ILE A 66 3.05 9.83 0.95
CA ILE A 66 3.73 8.61 0.51
C ILE A 66 2.79 7.41 0.59
N GLY A 67 2.06 7.26 1.70
CA GLY A 67 1.09 6.19 1.89
C GLY A 67 0.02 6.19 0.81
N GLY A 68 -0.56 7.36 0.51
CA GLY A 68 -1.55 7.48 -0.55
C GLY A 68 -1.00 7.17 -1.94
N LEU A 69 0.21 7.63 -2.24
CA LEU A 69 0.89 7.29 -3.49
C LEU A 69 1.10 5.77 -3.63
N ILE A 70 1.56 5.10 -2.57
CA ILE A 70 1.78 3.66 -2.57
C ILE A 70 0.46 2.93 -2.83
N GLY A 71 -0.62 3.29 -2.12
CA GLY A 71 -1.93 2.68 -2.30
C GLY A 71 -2.49 2.87 -3.71
N PHE A 72 -2.39 4.09 -4.25
CA PHE A 72 -2.85 4.39 -5.61
C PHE A 72 -2.10 3.58 -6.67
N VAL A 73 -0.76 3.65 -6.64
CA VAL A 73 0.09 3.02 -7.65
C VAL A 73 0.00 1.50 -7.59
N SER A 74 0.02 0.92 -6.39
CA SER A 74 -0.09 -0.52 -6.21
C SER A 74 -1.44 -1.06 -6.68
N PHE A 75 -2.54 -0.33 -6.44
CA PHE A 75 -3.86 -0.75 -6.89
C PHE A 75 -4.03 -0.65 -8.42
N LEU A 76 -3.47 0.38 -9.06
CA LEU A 76 -3.49 0.47 -10.52
C LEU A 76 -2.68 -0.66 -11.16
N ALA A 77 -1.49 -0.96 -10.62
CA ALA A 77 -0.67 -2.08 -11.08
C ALA A 77 -1.39 -3.42 -10.87
N PHE A 78 -2.05 -3.61 -9.72
CA PHE A 78 -2.92 -4.75 -9.44
C PHE A 78 -4.01 -4.89 -10.50
N SER A 79 -4.75 -3.82 -10.78
CA SER A 79 -5.90 -3.85 -11.71
C SER A 79 -5.45 -4.18 -13.14
N ALA A 80 -4.30 -3.63 -13.56
CA ALA A 80 -3.72 -3.88 -14.88
C ALA A 80 -3.34 -5.35 -15.11
N VAL A 81 -3.07 -6.11 -14.04
CA VAL A 81 -2.75 -7.54 -14.12
C VAL A 81 -3.98 -8.40 -13.86
N TYR A 82 -4.74 -8.09 -12.80
CA TYR A 82 -5.86 -8.88 -12.33
C TYR A 82 -7.03 -8.90 -13.30
N PHE A 83 -7.46 -7.75 -13.85
CA PHE A 83 -8.62 -7.72 -14.74
C PHE A 83 -8.40 -8.54 -16.03
N PRO A 84 -7.28 -8.37 -16.78
CA PRO A 84 -7.03 -9.21 -17.94
C PRO A 84 -6.93 -10.71 -17.59
N ALA A 85 -6.27 -11.04 -16.48
CA ALA A 85 -6.12 -12.43 -16.05
C ALA A 85 -7.49 -13.08 -15.75
N VAL A 86 -8.36 -12.38 -15.02
CA VAL A 86 -9.71 -12.87 -14.69
C VAL A 86 -10.57 -13.02 -15.93
N ILE A 87 -10.53 -12.07 -16.87
CA ILE A 87 -11.27 -12.18 -18.14
C ILE A 87 -10.81 -13.41 -18.92
N LEU A 88 -9.50 -13.65 -18.97
CA LEU A 88 -8.92 -14.79 -19.67
C LEU A 88 -9.31 -16.12 -19.02
N LEU A 89 -9.22 -16.21 -17.69
CA LEU A 89 -9.62 -17.39 -16.91
C LEU A 89 -11.12 -17.70 -17.01
N ALA A 90 -11.97 -16.68 -16.91
CA ALA A 90 -13.41 -16.85 -16.96
C ALA A 90 -13.90 -17.23 -18.36
N ARG A 91 -13.37 -16.61 -19.43
CA ARG A 91 -13.82 -16.88 -20.81
C ARG A 91 -13.24 -18.13 -21.44
N ILE A 92 -11.98 -18.47 -21.13
CA ILE A 92 -11.29 -19.59 -21.78
C ILE A 92 -11.38 -20.86 -20.95
N PHE A 93 -11.25 -20.75 -19.62
CA PHE A 93 -11.15 -21.90 -18.73
C PHE A 93 -12.41 -22.17 -17.90
N ASN A 94 -13.47 -21.34 -18.05
CA ASN A 94 -14.68 -21.36 -17.22
C ASN A 94 -14.38 -21.37 -15.72
N TYR A 95 -13.26 -20.76 -15.32
CA TYR A 95 -12.77 -20.75 -13.95
C TYR A 95 -13.13 -19.42 -13.28
N SER A 96 -13.93 -19.49 -12.22
CA SER A 96 -14.27 -18.32 -11.39
C SER A 96 -13.47 -18.35 -10.09
N SER A 97 -12.46 -17.50 -9.96
CA SER A 97 -11.71 -17.33 -8.70
C SER A 97 -12.58 -16.76 -7.58
N ASN A 98 -13.38 -15.72 -7.90
CA ASN A 98 -14.33 -15.07 -7.01
C ASN A 98 -15.62 -14.78 -7.77
N TYR A 99 -16.68 -15.57 -7.55
CA TYR A 99 -17.86 -15.62 -8.43
C TYR A 99 -18.46 -14.24 -8.75
N GLY A 100 -18.67 -13.38 -7.75
CA GLY A 100 -19.23 -12.04 -7.95
C GLY A 100 -18.30 -11.11 -8.75
N VAL A 101 -17.00 -11.12 -8.44
CA VAL A 101 -16.00 -10.28 -9.12
C VAL A 101 -15.76 -10.77 -10.55
N SER A 102 -15.65 -12.08 -10.74
CA SER A 102 -15.45 -12.67 -12.07
C SER A 102 -16.64 -12.42 -12.99
N MET A 103 -17.87 -12.47 -12.49
CA MET A 103 -19.06 -12.20 -13.31
C MET A 103 -19.11 -10.73 -13.73
N PHE A 104 -18.86 -9.81 -12.80
CA PHE A 104 -18.81 -8.38 -13.09
C PHE A 104 -17.71 -8.03 -14.10
N VAL A 105 -16.48 -8.51 -13.86
CA VAL A 105 -15.32 -8.19 -14.70
C VAL A 105 -15.44 -8.80 -16.10
N SER A 106 -16.05 -9.98 -16.25
CA SER A 106 -16.16 -10.67 -17.54
C SER A 106 -17.19 -10.06 -18.50
N HIS A 107 -18.21 -9.40 -17.94
CA HIS A 107 -19.32 -8.80 -18.69
C HIS A 107 -19.30 -7.26 -18.72
N ALA A 108 -18.46 -6.60 -17.90
CA ALA A 108 -18.30 -5.15 -17.93
C ALA A 108 -17.66 -4.66 -19.24
N SER A 109 -18.05 -3.45 -19.65
CA SER A 109 -17.38 -2.74 -20.75
C SER A 109 -15.99 -2.27 -20.31
N PHE A 110 -15.07 -2.13 -21.26
CA PHE A 110 -13.70 -1.66 -20.98
C PHE A 110 -13.68 -0.32 -20.23
N GLY A 111 -14.51 0.65 -20.63
CA GLY A 111 -14.59 1.95 -19.97
C GLY A 111 -15.03 1.84 -18.50
N LEU A 112 -15.94 0.92 -18.19
CA LEU A 112 -16.42 0.69 -16.83
C LEU A 112 -15.35 0.01 -15.96
N LEU A 113 -14.55 -0.90 -16.53
CA LEU A 113 -13.38 -1.49 -15.86
C LEU A 113 -12.32 -0.44 -15.54
N VAL A 114 -12.01 0.46 -16.48
CA VAL A 114 -11.06 1.56 -16.25
C VAL A 114 -11.58 2.51 -15.16
N MET A 115 -12.86 2.89 -15.22
CA MET A 115 -13.47 3.74 -14.20
C MET A 115 -13.42 3.09 -12.82
N LEU A 116 -13.73 1.79 -12.72
CA LEU A 116 -13.64 1.03 -11.49
C LEU A 116 -12.19 0.97 -10.96
N ALA A 117 -11.21 0.70 -11.82
CA ALA A 117 -9.79 0.67 -11.44
C ALA A 117 -9.34 2.01 -10.85
N VAL A 118 -9.72 3.13 -11.49
CA VAL A 118 -9.36 4.47 -11.01
C VAL A 118 -10.08 4.77 -9.69
N PHE A 119 -11.38 4.50 -9.59
CA PHE A 119 -12.16 4.73 -8.36
C PHE A 119 -11.58 3.94 -7.18
N MET A 120 -11.34 2.65 -7.38
CA MET A 120 -10.75 1.80 -6.36
C MET A 120 -9.29 2.18 -6.08
N GLY A 121 -8.56 2.69 -7.07
CA GLY A 121 -7.23 3.28 -6.87
C GLY A 121 -7.27 4.47 -5.91
N VAL A 122 -8.25 5.38 -6.05
CA VAL A 122 -8.44 6.51 -5.13
C VAL A 122 -8.85 6.04 -3.74
N LEU A 123 -9.71 5.02 -3.64
CA LEU A 123 -10.07 4.41 -2.36
C LEU A 123 -8.84 3.80 -1.68
N ALA A 124 -8.04 3.03 -2.42
CA ALA A 124 -6.80 2.44 -1.94
C ALA A 124 -5.78 3.52 -1.51
N ALA A 125 -5.70 4.63 -2.25
CA ALA A 125 -4.89 5.78 -1.86
C ALA A 125 -5.34 6.36 -0.52
N THR A 126 -6.64 6.54 -0.32
CA THR A 126 -7.18 7.13 0.91
C THR A 126 -6.93 6.24 2.12
N ILE A 127 -7.15 4.94 1.99
CA ILE A 127 -6.96 3.97 3.07
C ILE A 127 -5.46 3.81 3.39
N ASN A 128 -4.60 3.73 2.37
CA ASN A 128 -3.15 3.66 2.59
C ASN A 128 -2.54 4.98 3.07
N ALA A 129 -3.13 6.14 2.76
CA ALA A 129 -2.74 7.40 3.37
C ALA A 129 -2.97 7.39 4.88
N PHE A 130 -4.10 6.82 5.32
CA PHE A 130 -4.39 6.58 6.73
C PHE A 130 -3.45 5.53 7.35
N SER A 131 -3.21 4.41 6.67
CA SER A 131 -2.24 3.41 7.16
C SER A 131 -0.82 3.97 7.24
N GLY A 132 -0.41 4.82 6.31
CA GLY A 132 0.86 5.54 6.34
C GLY A 132 0.96 6.54 7.50
N PHE A 133 -0.14 7.22 7.83
CA PHE A 133 -0.26 8.02 9.05
C PHE A 133 -0.01 7.19 10.31
N VAL A 134 -0.71 6.06 10.45
CA VAL A 134 -0.54 5.15 11.61
C VAL A 134 0.90 4.63 11.69
N THR A 135 1.48 4.25 10.55
CA THR A 135 2.85 3.73 10.48
C THR A 135 3.88 4.75 10.97
N TYR A 136 3.70 6.04 10.67
CA TYR A 136 4.56 7.11 11.19
C TYR A 136 4.59 7.14 12.72
N TYR A 137 3.42 7.12 13.37
CA TYR A 137 3.34 7.12 14.82
C TYR A 137 3.95 5.86 15.45
N LEU A 138 3.78 4.69 14.82
CA LEU A 138 4.42 3.46 15.29
C LEU A 138 5.95 3.52 15.21
N ILE A 139 6.49 4.10 14.14
CA ILE A 139 7.94 4.30 13.98
C ILE A 139 8.45 5.29 15.04
N GLU A 140 7.77 6.41 15.24
CA GLU A 140 8.16 7.44 16.20
C GLU A 140 8.10 6.91 17.64
N PHE A 141 7.03 6.18 17.97
CA PHE A 141 6.91 5.49 19.25
C PHE A 141 8.07 4.51 19.49
N ASN A 142 8.39 3.67 18.51
CA ASN A 142 9.51 2.74 18.61
C ASN A 142 10.87 3.45 18.79
N LYS A 143 11.08 4.60 18.14
CA LYS A 143 12.28 5.44 18.35
C LYS A 143 12.35 5.99 19.77
N SER A 144 11.21 6.47 20.30
CA SER A 144 11.13 6.99 21.67
C SER A 144 11.38 5.94 22.75
N LEU A 145 11.04 4.67 22.48
CA LEU A 145 11.34 3.56 23.39
C LEU A 145 12.82 3.18 23.39
N LYS A 146 13.47 3.26 22.22
CA LYS A 146 14.89 2.88 22.06
C LYS A 146 15.86 3.96 22.50
N THR A 147 15.41 5.20 22.58
CA THR A 147 16.21 6.31 23.09
C THR A 147 15.99 6.38 24.60
N PRO A 148 16.90 5.90 25.47
CA PRO A 148 16.78 6.17 26.89
C PRO A 148 16.78 7.69 27.05
N LYS A 149 15.69 8.23 27.61
CA LYS A 149 15.69 9.62 28.06
C LYS A 149 16.84 9.72 29.07
N ASN A 150 17.90 10.45 28.72
CA ASN A 150 18.80 11.02 29.71
C ASN A 150 17.98 12.01 30.52
N PHE A 151 17.28 11.50 31.54
CA PHE A 151 16.50 12.25 32.52
C PHE A 151 17.41 12.95 33.55
N GLU A 152 18.67 13.26 33.22
CA GLU A 152 19.61 13.86 34.17
C GLU A 152 19.85 15.36 33.98
N ASP A 153 19.52 15.98 32.84
CA ASP A 153 19.91 17.38 32.59
C ASP A 153 18.85 18.45 32.98
N THR A 154 17.64 18.07 33.39
CA THR A 154 16.62 19.06 33.84
C THR A 154 16.51 19.22 35.37
N GLN A 155 17.20 18.40 36.16
CA GLN A 155 17.21 18.54 37.63
C GLN A 155 18.36 19.41 38.16
N PHE A 156 19.39 19.69 37.35
CA PHE A 156 20.57 20.46 37.80
C PHE A 156 20.52 21.97 37.56
N ASN A 157 19.48 22.49 36.90
CA ASN A 157 19.39 23.93 36.56
C ASN A 157 18.31 24.71 37.33
N ILE A 158 17.77 24.15 38.42
CA ILE A 158 16.85 24.86 39.34
C ILE A 158 17.56 25.27 40.65
N ARG A 159 18.89 25.16 40.72
CA ARG A 159 19.69 25.71 41.82
C ARG A 159 20.91 26.45 41.29
N LYS A 160 20.73 27.72 40.94
CA LYS A 160 21.70 28.80 41.15
C LYS A 160 21.01 30.14 41.04
#